data_AF-A0A1Y5FCW4-F1
#
_entry.id   AF-A0A1Y5FCW4-F1
#
_cell.length_a   1.000
_cell.length_b   1.000
_cell.length_c   1.000
_cell.angle_alpha   90.00
_cell.angle_beta   90.00
_cell.angle_gamma   90.00
#
_symmetry.space_group_name_H-M   'P 1'
#
loop_
_entity.id
_entity.type
_entity.pdbx_description
1 polymer ?
#
loop_
_entity_poly.entity_id
_entity_poly.type
_entity_poly.pdbx_seq_one_letter_code
_entity_poly.pdbx_strand_id
1 'polypeptide(L)'
;MEKSWFIFQQDHHLGPFSTFEIEQMLEAGKIDRQIPLWREGIDDWYPLDQFDDFNHEAPEVVVEEVLLPDLPQLPDLPIETPDEAPLEVLEEAPEVFEMESLPEIPDLPEVPIEIEAPVLPVAPVEEFIEPIVELELEPEPEPVKVPEAVVEPEAEPVIGPEPEVEPAPVIENKVSAKVEDDFSWDDIEPREKKPGFNFKLWFGSAACLLVLMLSSYLIFKSTNLEVDLKGFSALKIEEIDEVKSRAFNGQVQAKVFISKDSKGFLLATNIPHQAKAYLTLTSVEKRLLGRGNIVVTGKSQIINGVARFNKLRIVKGEKFFPGEYYVQLLTVPVGVKERLSKFLTKKLKVDFIKPAEQYRYRGKSLIYNGTIEEFNSKLAVYFDKLLKKKKISYKDRLEKYRTFEQISSRVYKIYEEVLTAIRRGKDIESFELLYAKQAGPILQSLILDTHKLYKKYELSNPLLSKKYEEVLELGKSIGEMASDMVTMTQKNKRLRKKSRTRLLKLFSKRSKFLSADANKKAKIVELEIKNLKL
;
A
#
# COMPACT_ATOMS: atom_id res chain seq x y z
N MET A 1 -18.05 29.68 0.54
CA MET A 1 -16.63 29.72 0.12
C MET A 1 -16.60 29.61 -1.38
N GLU A 2 -16.04 30.60 -2.04
CA GLU A 2 -15.92 30.62 -3.50
C GLU A 2 -14.88 29.60 -3.95
N LYS A 3 -15.22 28.80 -4.96
CA LYS A 3 -14.32 27.81 -5.56
C LYS A 3 -13.74 28.41 -6.83
N SER A 4 -12.52 28.91 -6.76
CA SER A 4 -11.88 29.68 -7.84
C SER A 4 -10.54 29.09 -8.30
N TRP A 5 -10.03 28.05 -7.64
CA TRP A 5 -8.69 27.51 -7.92
C TRP A 5 -8.71 26.24 -8.77
N PHE A 6 -7.77 26.15 -9.70
CA PHE A 6 -7.51 24.97 -10.52
C PHE A 6 -6.06 24.55 -10.35
N ILE A 7 -5.80 23.24 -10.34
CA ILE A 7 -4.47 22.63 -10.20
C ILE A 7 -4.14 21.86 -11.47
N PHE A 8 -2.93 22.01 -12.02
CA PHE A 8 -2.47 21.24 -13.17
C PHE A 8 -1.67 20.01 -12.71
N GLN A 9 -2.21 18.80 -12.93
CA GLN A 9 -1.56 17.56 -12.53
C GLN A 9 -1.75 16.48 -13.60
N GLN A 10 -0.66 15.83 -14.02
CA GLN A 10 -0.69 14.72 -15.00
C GLN A 10 -1.47 15.06 -16.28
N ASP A 11 -1.21 16.24 -16.84
CA ASP A 11 -1.78 16.69 -18.12
C ASP A 11 -3.29 16.99 -18.09
N HIS A 12 -3.86 17.16 -16.89
CA HIS A 12 -5.26 17.53 -16.68
C HIS A 12 -5.36 18.68 -15.66
N HIS A 13 -6.31 19.57 -15.86
CA HIS A 13 -6.72 20.54 -14.84
C HIS A 13 -7.75 19.90 -13.90
N LEU A 14 -7.51 20.03 -12.60
CA LEU A 14 -8.42 19.59 -11.54
C LEU A 14 -8.99 20.84 -10.86
N GLY A 15 -10.30 20.91 -10.67
CA GLY A 15 -10.96 22.04 -10.03
C GLY A 15 -12.40 22.24 -10.53
N PRO A 16 -13.10 23.30 -10.08
CA PRO A 16 -12.60 24.33 -9.17
C PRO A 16 -12.56 23.88 -7.69
N PHE A 17 -11.56 24.34 -6.95
CA PHE A 17 -11.36 24.13 -5.52
C PHE A 17 -11.45 25.46 -4.75
N SER A 18 -11.79 25.38 -3.47
CA SER A 18 -11.68 26.50 -2.52
C SER A 18 -10.27 26.60 -1.93
N THR A 19 -9.87 27.78 -1.45
CA THR A 19 -8.55 28.00 -0.79
C THR A 19 -8.29 26.97 0.33
N PHE A 20 -9.31 26.72 1.17
CA PHE A 20 -9.24 25.73 2.24
C PHE A 20 -9.05 24.29 1.75
N GLU A 21 -9.64 23.91 0.61
CA GLU A 21 -9.42 22.59 0.01
C GLU A 21 -7.99 22.44 -0.51
N ILE A 22 -7.39 23.51 -1.06
CA ILE A 22 -5.98 23.52 -1.48
C ILE A 22 -5.05 23.38 -0.28
N GLU A 23 -5.30 24.12 0.80
CA GLU A 23 -4.54 24.01 2.07
C GLU A 23 -4.60 22.60 2.65
N GLN A 24 -5.79 21.99 2.72
CA GLN A 24 -5.92 20.60 3.18
C GLN A 24 -5.18 19.61 2.27
N MET A 25 -5.16 19.84 0.96
CA MET A 25 -4.40 18.99 0.03
C MET A 25 -2.89 19.15 0.21
N LEU A 26 -2.43 20.36 0.57
CA LEU A 26 -1.02 20.65 0.87
C LEU A 26 -0.61 20.01 2.22
N GLU A 27 -1.40 20.18 3.28
CA GLU A 27 -1.17 19.55 4.60
C GLU A 27 -1.18 18.02 4.52
N ALA A 28 -2.06 17.46 3.69
CA ALA A 28 -2.12 16.02 3.45
C ALA A 28 -0.99 15.49 2.54
N GLY A 29 -0.12 16.35 2.01
CA GLY A 29 0.98 15.99 1.10
C GLY A 29 0.50 15.42 -0.24
N LYS A 30 -0.73 15.76 -0.68
CA LYS A 30 -1.28 15.31 -1.96
C LYS A 30 -0.82 16.16 -3.14
N ILE A 31 -0.47 17.42 -2.85
CA ILE A 31 0.08 18.39 -3.80
C ILE A 31 1.37 18.97 -3.20
N ASP A 32 2.31 19.32 -4.06
CA ASP A 32 3.58 19.95 -3.67
C ASP A 32 3.51 21.46 -3.92
N ARG A 33 4.36 22.24 -3.25
CA ARG A 33 4.47 23.70 -3.38
C ARG A 33 4.84 24.17 -4.79
N GLN A 34 5.48 23.30 -5.56
CA GLN A 34 5.82 23.56 -6.96
C GLN A 34 4.70 23.24 -7.96
N ILE A 35 3.53 22.78 -7.50
CA ILE A 35 2.44 22.44 -8.42
C ILE A 35 1.89 23.72 -9.09
N PRO A 36 1.62 23.71 -10.41
CA PRO A 36 1.04 24.88 -11.06
C PRO A 36 -0.43 25.04 -10.66
N LEU A 37 -0.78 26.24 -10.17
CA LEU A 37 -2.14 26.68 -9.89
C LEU A 37 -2.55 27.81 -10.84
N TRP A 38 -3.85 27.87 -11.10
CA TRP A 38 -4.49 28.93 -11.86
C TRP A 38 -5.82 29.32 -11.21
N ARG A 39 -6.18 30.59 -11.26
CA ARG A 39 -7.51 31.10 -10.89
C ARG A 39 -7.98 32.12 -11.91
N GLU A 40 -9.29 32.30 -11.99
CA GLU A 40 -9.89 33.29 -12.87
C GLU A 40 -9.36 34.70 -12.55
N GLY A 41 -8.91 35.42 -13.59
CA GLY A 41 -8.26 36.73 -13.47
C GLY A 41 -6.73 36.71 -13.52
N ILE A 42 -6.10 35.54 -13.68
CA ILE A 42 -4.64 35.39 -13.82
C ILE A 42 -4.29 34.78 -15.18
N ASP A 43 -3.20 35.25 -15.75
CA ASP A 43 -2.85 35.13 -17.15
C ASP A 43 -2.25 33.75 -17.49
N ASP A 44 -1.56 33.14 -16.52
CA ASP A 44 -0.84 31.88 -16.69
C ASP A 44 -0.86 31.01 -15.41
N TRP A 45 -0.36 29.79 -15.52
CA TRP A 45 -0.19 28.86 -14.41
C TRP A 45 1.07 29.18 -13.63
N TYR A 46 0.92 29.49 -12.34
CA TYR A 46 2.05 29.81 -11.46
C TYR A 46 2.19 28.76 -10.34
N PRO A 47 3.40 28.48 -9.83
CA PRO A 47 3.59 27.62 -8.67
C PRO A 47 2.83 28.14 -7.43
N LEU A 48 2.42 27.25 -6.53
CA LEU A 48 1.69 27.59 -5.30
C LEU A 48 2.40 28.67 -4.46
N ASP A 49 3.73 28.62 -4.39
CA ASP A 49 4.56 29.57 -3.62
C ASP A 49 4.49 31.02 -4.12
N GLN A 50 3.94 31.27 -5.31
CA GLN A 50 3.79 32.63 -5.86
C GLN A 50 2.47 33.30 -5.48
N PHE A 51 1.59 32.60 -4.78
CA PHE A 51 0.30 33.14 -4.33
C PHE A 51 0.36 33.50 -2.85
N ASP A 52 0.23 34.80 -2.55
CA ASP A 52 0.22 35.33 -1.18
C ASP A 52 -0.88 34.70 -0.31
N ASP A 53 -1.98 34.24 -0.93
CA ASP A 53 -3.09 33.55 -0.25
C ASP A 53 -2.65 32.29 0.52
N PHE A 54 -1.55 31.64 0.11
CA PHE A 54 -1.02 30.43 0.74
C PHE A 54 0.31 30.66 1.46
N ASN A 55 0.85 31.87 1.36
CA ASN A 55 2.11 32.25 1.99
C ASN A 55 1.84 32.86 3.36
N HIS A 56 1.24 32.04 4.25
CA HIS A 56 1.17 32.37 5.66
C HIS A 56 2.57 32.15 6.26
N GLU A 57 3.44 33.14 6.09
CA GLU A 57 4.53 33.35 7.05
C GLU A 57 3.85 33.41 8.42
N ALA A 58 4.02 32.33 9.20
CA ALA A 58 3.60 32.30 10.58
C ALA A 58 4.14 33.59 11.20
N PRO A 59 3.29 34.49 11.73
CA PRO A 59 3.77 35.76 12.23
C PRO A 59 4.89 35.45 13.21
N GLU A 60 6.10 35.90 12.89
CA GLU A 60 7.20 35.88 13.84
C GLU A 60 6.66 36.57 15.08
N VAL A 61 6.47 35.79 16.14
CA VAL A 61 6.13 36.33 17.45
C VAL A 61 7.37 37.11 17.86
N VAL A 62 7.39 38.39 17.49
CA VAL A 62 8.24 39.39 18.12
C VAL A 62 7.85 39.34 19.58
N VAL A 63 8.69 38.70 20.39
CA VAL A 63 8.60 38.75 21.84
C VAL A 63 8.99 40.16 22.23
N GLU A 64 8.05 41.08 22.08
CA GLU A 64 8.09 42.38 22.71
C GLU A 64 7.82 42.13 24.19
N GLU A 65 8.79 42.48 25.02
CA GLU A 65 8.77 42.32 26.47
C GLU A 65 7.71 43.28 27.06
N VAL A 66 6.44 42.89 26.98
CA VAL A 66 5.31 43.60 27.58
C VAL A 66 5.38 43.40 29.09
N LEU A 67 5.80 44.45 29.80
CA LEU A 67 5.63 44.60 31.24
C LEU A 67 4.13 44.46 31.59
N LEU A 68 3.77 43.31 32.15
CA LEU A 68 2.45 43.06 32.73
C LEU A 68 2.16 44.11 33.83
N PRO A 69 1.01 44.79 33.81
CA PRO A 69 0.59 45.62 34.94
C PRO A 69 0.26 44.76 36.15
N ASP A 70 0.65 45.23 37.33
CA ASP A 70 0.41 44.57 38.62
C ASP A 70 -1.09 44.23 38.80
N LEU A 71 -1.36 42.93 38.96
CA LEU A 71 -2.69 42.41 39.28
C LEU A 71 -3.16 42.97 40.64
N PRO A 72 -4.43 43.42 40.75
CA PRO A 72 -4.98 43.86 42.02
C PRO A 72 -5.03 42.69 43.02
N GLN A 73 -4.60 42.98 44.26
CA GLN A 73 -4.62 42.02 45.36
C GLN A 73 -6.07 41.64 45.68
N LEU A 74 -6.36 40.34 45.62
CA LEU A 74 -7.64 39.77 46.04
C LEU A 74 -7.82 39.95 47.56
N PRO A 75 -9.03 40.28 48.05
CA PRO A 75 -9.30 40.37 49.48
C PRO A 75 -9.14 39.03 50.18
N ASP A 76 -8.58 39.05 51.39
CA ASP A 76 -8.47 37.87 52.25
C ASP A 76 -9.84 37.31 52.60
N LEU A 77 -10.11 36.08 52.17
CA LEU A 77 -11.29 35.33 52.56
C LEU A 77 -11.14 34.84 54.01
N PRO A 78 -12.16 35.02 54.87
CA PRO A 78 -12.11 34.57 56.24
C PRO A 78 -12.07 33.04 56.31
N ILE A 79 -11.07 32.52 57.02
CA ILE A 79 -10.94 31.10 57.36
C ILE A 79 -11.93 30.83 58.49
N GLU A 80 -13.09 30.26 58.15
CA GLU A 80 -13.99 29.67 59.14
C GLU A 80 -13.50 28.25 59.48
N THR A 81 -13.13 28.08 60.75
CA THR A 81 -12.85 26.78 61.37
C THR A 81 -14.15 25.99 61.54
N PRO A 82 -14.19 24.68 61.24
CA PRO A 82 -15.41 23.89 61.40
C PRO A 82 -15.60 23.51 62.87
N ASP A 83 -16.62 24.10 63.50
CA ASP A 83 -17.18 23.67 64.78
C ASP A 83 -18.05 22.41 64.60
N GLU A 84 -17.90 21.49 65.56
CA GLU A 84 -18.69 20.27 65.75
C GLU A 84 -20.16 20.60 66.10
N ALA A 85 -21.11 20.02 65.34
CA ALA A 85 -22.47 19.70 65.83
C ALA A 85 -23.16 18.70 64.85
N PRO A 86 -24.29 18.05 65.22
CA PRO A 86 -24.33 16.60 65.41
C PRO A 86 -25.06 15.84 64.29
N LEU A 87 -24.74 14.55 64.20
CA LEU A 87 -25.43 13.53 63.39
C LEU A 87 -26.94 13.53 63.65
N GLU A 88 -27.71 13.93 62.64
CA GLU A 88 -29.13 13.61 62.52
C GLU A 88 -29.34 12.62 61.38
N VAL A 89 -30.01 11.53 61.73
CA VAL A 89 -30.39 10.38 60.93
C VAL A 89 -31.42 10.82 59.88
N LEU A 90 -31.17 10.45 58.62
CA LEU A 90 -32.22 10.39 57.60
C LEU A 90 -31.96 9.20 56.67
N GLU A 91 -32.79 8.18 56.89
CA GLU A 91 -33.10 7.13 55.93
C GLU A 91 -33.70 7.77 54.67
N GLU A 92 -33.21 7.37 53.49
CA GLU A 92 -34.05 6.99 52.35
C GLU A 92 -33.15 6.52 51.19
N ALA A 93 -33.32 5.26 50.81
CA ALA A 93 -32.64 4.62 49.70
C ALA A 93 -33.34 4.96 48.38
N PRO A 94 -32.60 5.16 47.27
CA PRO A 94 -33.16 5.03 45.95
C PRO A 94 -32.90 3.64 45.36
N GLU A 95 -33.94 3.14 44.71
CA GLU A 95 -34.13 1.85 44.07
C GLU A 95 -33.00 1.45 43.12
N VAL A 96 -32.60 0.18 43.24
CA VAL A 96 -31.68 -0.51 42.35
C VAL A 96 -32.40 -0.82 41.04
N PHE A 97 -31.87 -0.31 39.93
CA PHE A 97 -32.26 -0.71 38.58
C PHE A 97 -32.02 -2.22 38.39
N GLU A 98 -33.09 -2.99 38.24
CA GLU A 98 -33.08 -4.35 37.71
C GLU A 98 -32.65 -4.32 36.23
N MET A 99 -31.49 -4.91 35.93
CA MET A 99 -31.12 -5.23 34.56
C MET A 99 -31.84 -6.52 34.15
N GLU A 100 -32.68 -6.41 33.12
CA GLU A 100 -33.30 -7.54 32.44
C GLU A 100 -32.23 -8.54 31.96
N SER A 101 -32.38 -9.79 32.39
CA SER A 101 -31.60 -10.94 31.99
C SER A 101 -31.78 -11.25 30.50
N LEU A 102 -30.66 -11.38 29.78
CA LEU A 102 -30.63 -11.91 28.43
C LEU A 102 -31.12 -13.37 28.40
N PRO A 103 -31.84 -13.80 27.34
CA PRO A 103 -32.35 -15.16 27.23
C PRO A 103 -31.23 -16.20 27.12
N GLU A 104 -31.37 -17.27 27.89
CA GLU A 104 -30.49 -18.44 27.91
C GLU A 104 -30.51 -19.15 26.54
N ILE A 105 -29.31 -19.40 26.01
CA ILE A 105 -29.11 -20.17 24.79
C ILE A 105 -29.38 -21.65 25.14
N PRO A 106 -30.23 -22.37 24.37
CA PRO A 106 -30.53 -23.77 24.64
C PRO A 106 -29.29 -24.65 24.52
N ASP A 107 -29.07 -25.47 25.55
CA ASP A 107 -28.00 -26.47 25.62
C ASP A 107 -28.05 -27.45 24.45
N LEU A 108 -26.95 -27.54 23.71
CA LEU A 108 -26.74 -28.60 22.74
C LEU A 108 -26.45 -29.92 23.46
N PRO A 109 -27.01 -31.05 23.00
CA PRO A 109 -26.75 -32.35 23.59
C PRO A 109 -25.27 -32.74 23.47
N GLU A 110 -24.70 -33.17 24.59
CA GLU A 110 -23.35 -33.74 24.67
C GLU A 110 -23.30 -35.03 23.83
N VAL A 111 -22.47 -35.03 22.80
CA VAL A 111 -22.14 -36.23 22.01
C VAL A 111 -21.08 -37.01 22.79
N PRO A 112 -21.31 -38.29 23.16
CA PRO A 112 -20.28 -39.12 23.75
C PRO A 112 -19.27 -39.50 22.66
N ILE A 113 -18.09 -38.87 22.68
CA ILE A 113 -16.95 -39.28 21.85
C ILE A 113 -15.97 -40.02 22.75
N GLU A 114 -16.24 -41.32 22.93
CA GLU A 114 -15.28 -42.28 23.45
C GLU A 114 -14.45 -42.79 22.26
N ILE A 115 -13.33 -42.13 21.98
CA ILE A 115 -12.32 -42.63 21.04
C ILE A 115 -11.12 -43.04 21.89
N GLU A 116 -11.02 -44.34 22.16
CA GLU A 116 -9.76 -44.98 22.57
C GLU A 116 -8.73 -44.77 21.46
N ALA A 117 -7.78 -43.86 21.71
CA ALA A 117 -6.59 -43.75 20.87
C ALA A 117 -5.68 -44.95 21.16
N PRO A 118 -5.25 -45.73 20.15
CA PRO A 118 -4.31 -46.81 20.36
C PRO A 118 -2.95 -46.24 20.81
N VAL A 119 -2.47 -46.71 21.96
CA VAL A 119 -1.13 -46.44 22.47
C VAL A 119 -0.11 -47.05 21.50
N LEU A 120 0.51 -46.21 20.67
CA LEU A 120 1.66 -46.62 19.87
C LEU A 120 2.90 -46.74 20.77
N PRO A 121 3.72 -47.80 20.62
CA PRO A 121 4.94 -47.98 21.39
C PRO A 121 5.95 -46.89 21.04
N VAL A 122 6.41 -46.17 22.08
CA VAL A 122 7.51 -45.20 21.99
C VAL A 122 8.79 -45.98 21.67
N ALA A 123 9.25 -45.87 20.43
CA ALA A 123 10.57 -46.32 20.03
C ALA A 123 11.64 -45.46 20.72
N PRO A 124 12.79 -46.04 21.11
CA PRO A 124 13.89 -45.28 21.71
C PRO A 124 14.42 -44.28 20.69
N VAL A 125 14.44 -43.01 21.09
CA VAL A 125 15.07 -41.92 20.34
C VAL A 125 16.59 -42.12 20.44
N GLU A 126 17.20 -42.68 19.40
CA GLU A 126 18.64 -42.59 19.20
C GLU A 126 19.02 -41.13 18.98
N GLU A 127 19.89 -40.61 19.84
CA GLU A 127 20.54 -39.31 19.69
C GLU A 127 21.37 -39.31 18.41
N PHE A 128 20.79 -38.77 17.34
CA PHE A 128 21.52 -38.42 16.12
C PHE A 128 22.36 -37.17 16.42
N ILE A 129 23.64 -37.39 16.73
CA ILE A 129 24.65 -36.34 16.76
C ILE A 129 24.91 -35.96 15.29
N GLU A 130 24.32 -34.87 14.82
CA GLU A 130 24.69 -34.29 13.53
C GLU A 130 26.16 -33.83 13.61
N PRO A 131 27.04 -34.28 12.68
CA PRO A 131 28.39 -33.79 12.62
C PRO A 131 28.35 -32.30 12.26
N ILE A 132 28.97 -31.49 13.12
CA ILE A 132 29.26 -30.08 12.88
C ILE A 132 30.12 -30.02 11.61
N VAL A 133 29.47 -29.71 10.48
CA VAL A 133 30.18 -29.33 9.26
C VAL A 133 30.73 -27.94 9.51
N GLU A 134 32.02 -27.90 9.82
CA GLU A 134 32.85 -26.71 9.83
C GLU A 134 32.78 -26.10 8.43
N LEU A 135 31.97 -25.06 8.28
CA LEU A 135 31.84 -24.27 7.06
C LEU A 135 33.18 -23.55 6.86
N GLU A 136 34.04 -24.18 6.07
CA GLU A 136 35.21 -23.58 5.46
C GLU A 136 34.74 -22.36 4.65
N LEU A 137 35.01 -21.17 5.18
CA LEU A 137 34.72 -19.90 4.52
C LEU A 137 35.48 -19.87 3.20
N GLU A 138 34.75 -19.95 2.08
CA GLU A 138 35.31 -19.63 0.76
C GLU A 138 35.95 -18.24 0.82
N PRO A 139 37.22 -18.07 0.39
CA PRO A 139 37.87 -16.78 0.39
C PRO A 139 37.11 -15.82 -0.54
N GLU A 140 36.86 -14.60 -0.03
CA GLU A 140 36.30 -13.51 -0.82
C GLU A 140 37.09 -13.37 -2.14
N PRO A 141 36.41 -13.35 -3.31
CA PRO A 141 37.10 -13.17 -4.58
C PRO A 141 37.78 -11.80 -4.59
N GLU A 142 39.09 -11.83 -4.85
CA GLU A 142 39.90 -10.63 -5.04
C GLU A 142 39.23 -9.68 -6.05
N PRO A 143 39.30 -8.36 -5.83
CA PRO A 143 38.69 -7.39 -6.71
C PRO A 143 39.29 -7.54 -8.12
N VAL A 144 38.46 -8.00 -9.05
CA VAL A 144 38.76 -8.02 -10.48
C VAL A 144 39.13 -6.59 -10.90
N LYS A 145 40.41 -6.38 -11.19
CA LYS A 145 40.90 -5.19 -11.87
C LYS A 145 40.18 -5.11 -13.20
N VAL A 146 39.21 -4.20 -13.28
CA VAL A 146 38.58 -3.80 -14.53
C VAL A 146 39.69 -3.25 -15.43
N PRO A 147 39.97 -3.86 -16.59
CA PRO A 147 40.93 -3.29 -17.51
C PRO A 147 40.43 -1.92 -17.96
N GLU A 148 41.32 -0.94 -17.80
CA GLU A 148 41.20 0.43 -18.26
C GLU A 148 40.77 0.43 -19.73
N ALA A 149 39.55 0.92 -19.98
CA ALA A 149 38.99 1.02 -21.31
C ALA A 149 39.87 1.98 -22.12
N VAL A 150 40.57 1.43 -23.12
CA VAL A 150 41.24 2.17 -24.17
C VAL A 150 40.17 3.04 -24.84
N VAL A 151 40.28 4.34 -24.62
CA VAL A 151 39.49 5.37 -25.30
C VAL A 151 39.91 5.36 -26.76
N GLU A 152 39.12 4.71 -27.60
CA GLU A 152 39.16 4.85 -29.04
C GLU A 152 38.60 6.25 -29.40
N PRO A 153 39.32 7.06 -30.20
CA PRO A 153 38.85 8.39 -30.54
C PRO A 153 37.60 8.32 -31.42
N GLU A 154 36.57 9.02 -30.94
CA GLU A 154 35.30 9.30 -31.59
C GLU A 154 35.55 9.90 -32.99
N ALA A 155 35.25 9.13 -34.03
CA ALA A 155 35.32 9.59 -35.41
C ALA A 155 34.16 10.55 -35.69
N GLU A 156 34.51 11.73 -36.18
CA GLU A 156 33.58 12.76 -36.65
C GLU A 156 32.58 12.19 -37.68
N PRO A 157 31.29 12.57 -37.61
CA PRO A 157 30.34 12.22 -38.66
C PRO A 157 30.64 13.06 -39.91
N VAL A 158 31.19 12.39 -40.93
CA VAL A 158 31.28 12.90 -42.30
C VAL A 158 29.87 13.18 -42.82
N ILE A 159 29.60 14.46 -43.08
CA ILE A 159 28.44 14.95 -43.81
C ILE A 159 28.56 14.44 -45.26
N GLY A 160 27.76 13.42 -45.59
CA GLY A 160 27.56 12.93 -46.95
C GLY A 160 26.24 13.50 -47.51
N PRO A 161 26.19 13.87 -48.81
CA PRO A 161 25.15 14.72 -49.37
C PRO A 161 23.80 14.03 -49.51
N GLU A 162 22.79 14.86 -49.26
CA GLU A 162 21.37 14.78 -49.57
C GLU A 162 21.06 14.09 -50.92
N PRO A 163 20.28 12.98 -50.95
CA PRO A 163 19.72 12.48 -52.19
C PRO A 163 18.52 13.34 -52.62
N GLU A 164 18.82 14.18 -53.59
CA GLU A 164 18.00 14.74 -54.67
C GLU A 164 16.59 14.15 -54.81
N VAL A 165 15.60 14.99 -54.54
CA VAL A 165 14.18 14.74 -54.77
C VAL A 165 13.91 14.79 -56.28
N GLU A 166 13.56 13.66 -56.88
CA GLU A 166 12.97 13.61 -58.22
C GLU A 166 11.57 14.25 -58.20
N PRO A 167 11.30 15.29 -59.03
CA PRO A 167 9.96 15.83 -59.18
C PRO A 167 9.16 15.02 -60.19
N ALA A 168 8.00 14.50 -59.76
CA ALA A 168 6.99 13.97 -60.67
C ALA A 168 6.37 15.11 -61.51
N PRO A 169 6.13 14.90 -62.82
CA PRO A 169 5.73 15.97 -63.72
C PRO A 169 4.27 16.40 -63.56
N VAL A 170 4.10 17.72 -63.50
CA VAL A 170 2.89 18.46 -63.82
C VAL A 170 2.53 18.22 -65.29
N ILE A 171 1.32 17.69 -65.53
CA ILE A 171 0.68 17.75 -66.84
C ILE A 171 -0.50 18.71 -66.72
N GLU A 172 -0.21 19.99 -66.93
CA GLU A 172 -1.15 20.90 -67.56
C GLU A 172 -1.01 20.70 -69.08
N ASN A 173 -2.10 20.37 -69.75
CA ASN A 173 -2.25 20.77 -71.15
C ASN A 173 -3.69 21.19 -71.43
N LYS A 174 -3.76 22.38 -71.99
CA LYS A 174 -4.89 23.26 -72.20
C LYS A 174 -5.08 23.39 -73.71
N VAL A 175 -6.17 22.88 -74.27
CA VAL A 175 -6.65 23.20 -75.62
C VAL A 175 -8.17 23.03 -75.58
N SER A 176 -8.97 24.06 -75.30
CA SER A 176 -9.57 25.00 -76.26
C SER A 176 -10.28 24.33 -77.44
N ALA A 177 -11.61 24.28 -77.42
CA ALA A 177 -12.43 24.59 -78.58
C ALA A 177 -13.86 24.91 -78.11
N LYS A 178 -14.24 26.15 -78.39
CA LYS A 178 -15.54 26.77 -78.20
C LYS A 178 -16.36 26.47 -79.46
N VAL A 179 -17.53 25.86 -79.33
CA VAL A 179 -18.61 25.95 -80.33
C VAL A 179 -19.93 25.98 -79.55
N GLU A 180 -20.47 27.19 -79.44
CA GLU A 180 -21.90 27.44 -79.30
C GLU A 180 -22.57 26.93 -80.58
N ASP A 181 -23.68 26.20 -80.47
CA ASP A 181 -24.79 26.31 -81.42
C ASP A 181 -26.07 25.70 -80.81
N ASP A 182 -27.06 26.57 -80.78
CA ASP A 182 -28.49 26.44 -80.54
C ASP A 182 -29.10 25.02 -80.54
N PHE A 183 -29.75 24.67 -79.42
CA PHE A 183 -30.76 23.62 -79.39
C PHE A 183 -32.16 24.24 -79.32
N SER A 184 -32.78 24.27 -80.50
CA SER A 184 -34.20 24.57 -80.75
C SER A 184 -35.10 23.56 -80.02
N TRP A 185 -36.16 24.07 -79.41
CA TRP A 185 -37.38 23.32 -79.13
C TRP A 185 -38.12 23.05 -80.46
N ASP A 186 -38.98 22.03 -80.45
CA ASP A 186 -39.89 21.58 -81.51
C ASP A 186 -39.38 20.44 -82.41
N ASP A 187 -39.69 19.20 -82.00
CA ASP A 187 -40.68 18.40 -82.73
C ASP A 187 -41.03 17.11 -81.97
N ILE A 188 -42.31 17.03 -81.63
CA ILE A 188 -42.98 15.87 -81.02
C ILE A 188 -43.50 15.00 -82.17
N GLU A 189 -42.98 13.78 -82.29
CA GLU A 189 -43.72 12.68 -82.92
C GLU A 189 -43.61 11.39 -82.08
N PRO A 190 -44.73 10.72 -81.75
CA PRO A 190 -44.73 9.52 -80.93
C PRO A 190 -44.39 8.30 -81.79
N ARG A 191 -43.26 7.65 -81.51
CA ARG A 191 -42.94 6.32 -82.07
C ARG A 191 -42.96 5.22 -81.03
N GLU A 192 -43.58 4.13 -81.46
CA GLU A 192 -44.10 3.05 -80.66
C GLU A 192 -43.03 2.24 -79.91
N LYS A 193 -43.43 1.88 -78.70
CA LYS A 193 -42.88 0.89 -77.77
C LYS A 193 -42.13 -0.27 -78.43
N LYS A 194 -40.85 -0.42 -78.07
CA LYS A 194 -40.24 -1.72 -77.80
C LYS A 194 -39.53 -1.64 -76.45
N PRO A 195 -39.69 -2.62 -75.54
CA PRO A 195 -39.04 -2.57 -74.22
C PRO A 195 -37.53 -2.72 -74.38
N GLY A 196 -36.84 -1.59 -74.52
CA GLY A 196 -35.38 -1.52 -74.48
C GLY A 196 -34.93 -1.88 -73.07
N PHE A 197 -34.12 -2.92 -72.96
CA PHE A 197 -33.50 -3.34 -71.71
C PHE A 197 -32.70 -2.15 -71.14
N ASN A 198 -33.17 -1.56 -70.03
CA ASN A 198 -32.57 -0.37 -69.40
C ASN A 198 -31.22 -0.72 -68.77
N PHE A 199 -30.16 -0.73 -69.58
CA PHE A 199 -28.80 -1.07 -69.17
C PHE A 199 -28.31 -0.23 -67.97
N LYS A 200 -28.78 1.03 -67.86
CA LYS A 200 -28.48 1.93 -66.74
C LYS A 200 -29.06 1.46 -65.39
N LEU A 201 -30.28 0.91 -65.39
CA LEU A 201 -30.90 0.33 -64.19
C LEU A 201 -30.19 -0.96 -63.77
N TRP A 202 -29.81 -1.80 -64.75
CA TRP A 202 -29.11 -3.04 -64.48
C TRP A 202 -27.69 -2.80 -63.92
N PHE A 203 -26.93 -1.87 -64.51
CA PHE A 203 -25.61 -1.48 -64.00
C PHE A 203 -25.69 -0.86 -62.59
N GLY A 204 -26.68 -0.01 -62.33
CA GLY A 204 -26.93 0.55 -61.01
C GLY A 204 -27.25 -0.53 -59.96
N SER A 205 -28.07 -1.52 -60.33
CA SER A 205 -28.39 -2.64 -59.45
C SER A 205 -27.18 -3.54 -59.16
N ALA A 206 -26.36 -3.83 -60.18
CA ALA A 206 -25.14 -4.63 -60.05
C ALA A 206 -24.08 -3.92 -59.19
N ALA A 207 -23.90 -2.62 -59.36
CA ALA A 207 -23.01 -1.81 -58.54
C ALA A 207 -23.47 -1.79 -57.07
N CYS A 208 -24.77 -1.64 -56.83
CA CYS A 208 -25.32 -1.68 -55.46
C CYS A 208 -25.14 -3.05 -54.80
N LEU A 209 -25.30 -4.14 -55.55
CA LEU A 209 -25.10 -5.50 -55.07
C LEU A 209 -23.61 -5.77 -54.76
N LEU A 210 -22.70 -5.25 -55.61
CA LEU A 210 -21.26 -5.33 -55.39
C LEU A 210 -20.84 -4.55 -54.14
N VAL A 211 -21.37 -3.33 -53.94
CA VAL A 211 -21.14 -2.55 -52.72
C VAL A 211 -21.69 -3.28 -51.48
N LEU A 212 -22.86 -3.92 -51.57
CA LEU A 212 -23.41 -4.73 -50.48
C LEU A 212 -22.53 -5.95 -50.17
N MET A 213 -22.06 -6.68 -51.19
CA MET A 213 -21.14 -7.82 -51.04
C MET A 213 -19.80 -7.39 -50.44
N LEU A 214 -19.21 -6.30 -50.93
CA LEU A 214 -17.95 -5.76 -50.40
C LEU A 214 -18.13 -5.27 -48.97
N SER A 215 -19.24 -4.60 -48.65
CA SER A 215 -19.55 -4.16 -47.29
C SER A 215 -19.75 -5.35 -46.35
N SER A 216 -20.45 -6.40 -46.79
CA SER A 216 -20.64 -7.65 -46.05
C SER A 216 -19.31 -8.35 -45.79
N TYR A 217 -18.43 -8.43 -46.80
CA TYR A 217 -17.09 -8.99 -46.67
C TYR A 217 -16.21 -8.20 -45.69
N LEU A 218 -16.22 -6.87 -45.77
CA LEU A 218 -15.47 -6.01 -44.84
C LEU A 218 -16.01 -6.14 -43.41
N ILE A 219 -17.33 -6.22 -43.24
CA ILE A 219 -17.97 -6.47 -41.94
C ILE A 219 -17.53 -7.84 -41.41
N PHE A 220 -17.57 -8.89 -42.23
CA PHE A 220 -17.14 -10.25 -41.85
C PHE A 220 -15.66 -10.32 -41.47
N LYS A 221 -14.78 -9.68 -42.24
CA LYS A 221 -13.34 -9.62 -41.93
C LYS A 221 -13.08 -8.83 -40.66
N SER A 222 -13.80 -7.73 -40.43
CA SER A 222 -13.67 -6.93 -39.20
C SER A 222 -14.11 -7.66 -37.93
N THR A 223 -15.00 -8.66 -38.06
CA THR A 223 -15.47 -9.46 -36.92
C THR A 223 -14.50 -10.57 -36.51
N ASN A 224 -13.59 -10.98 -37.40
CA ASN A 224 -12.67 -12.11 -37.17
C ASN A 224 -11.27 -11.69 -36.72
N LEU A 225 -11.12 -10.59 -35.97
CA LEU A 225 -9.82 -10.28 -35.37
C LEU A 225 -9.43 -11.39 -34.37
N GLU A 226 -8.39 -12.12 -34.68
CA GLU A 226 -7.74 -13.03 -33.75
C GLU A 226 -6.97 -12.22 -32.70
N VAL A 227 -7.21 -12.53 -31.43
CA VAL A 227 -6.46 -11.91 -30.33
C VAL A 227 -5.13 -12.63 -30.23
N ASP A 228 -4.03 -11.89 -30.34
CA ASP A 228 -2.69 -12.44 -30.21
C ASP A 228 -2.45 -12.98 -28.78
N LEU A 229 -2.34 -14.29 -28.66
CA LEU A 229 -2.03 -15.02 -27.41
C LEU A 229 -0.53 -15.28 -27.25
N LYS A 230 0.33 -14.68 -28.10
CA LYS A 230 1.78 -14.73 -27.91
C LYS A 230 2.14 -14.13 -26.54
N GLY A 231 2.79 -14.93 -25.71
CA GLY A 231 3.21 -14.54 -24.36
C GLY A 231 2.48 -15.25 -23.21
N PHE A 232 1.53 -16.15 -23.49
CA PHE A 232 0.92 -17.02 -22.48
C PHE A 232 1.57 -18.42 -22.47
N SER A 233 1.46 -19.16 -21.37
CA SER A 233 1.88 -20.57 -21.31
C SER A 233 0.82 -21.45 -21.97
N ALA A 234 1.20 -22.63 -22.47
CA ALA A 234 0.27 -23.57 -23.10
C ALA A 234 -0.91 -23.91 -22.16
N LEU A 235 -0.62 -24.20 -20.88
CA LEU A 235 -1.63 -24.43 -19.85
C LEU A 235 -2.61 -23.25 -19.70
N LYS A 236 -2.13 -22.01 -19.76
CA LYS A 236 -3.01 -20.82 -19.70
C LYS A 236 -3.86 -20.67 -20.95
N ILE A 237 -3.34 -21.03 -22.13
CA ILE A 237 -4.09 -20.99 -23.39
C ILE A 237 -5.24 -21.99 -23.34
N GLU A 238 -4.98 -23.21 -22.84
CA GLU A 238 -6.02 -24.22 -22.63
C GLU A 238 -7.10 -23.74 -21.66
N GLU A 239 -6.72 -23.14 -20.53
CA GLU A 239 -7.69 -22.53 -19.59
C GLU A 239 -8.50 -21.37 -20.22
N ILE A 240 -7.88 -20.57 -21.10
CA ILE A 240 -8.56 -19.50 -21.83
C ILE A 240 -9.61 -20.09 -22.77
N ASP A 241 -9.27 -21.14 -23.51
CA ASP A 241 -10.19 -21.80 -24.44
C ASP A 241 -11.28 -22.58 -23.71
N GLU A 242 -10.99 -23.13 -22.53
CA GLU A 242 -12.01 -23.71 -21.63
C GLU A 242 -13.04 -22.65 -21.23
N VAL A 243 -12.61 -21.47 -20.76
CA VAL A 243 -13.54 -20.39 -20.37
C VAL A 243 -14.36 -19.88 -21.55
N LYS A 244 -13.76 -19.80 -22.75
CA LYS A 244 -14.45 -19.35 -23.98
C LYS A 244 -15.47 -20.36 -24.50
N SER A 245 -15.18 -21.66 -24.39
CA SER A 245 -16.02 -22.74 -24.96
C SER A 245 -17.23 -23.08 -24.10
N ARG A 246 -17.28 -22.64 -22.84
CA ARG A 246 -18.44 -22.82 -21.97
C ARG A 246 -19.68 -22.15 -22.54
N ALA A 247 -20.80 -22.88 -22.57
CA ALA A 247 -22.05 -22.41 -23.13
C ALA A 247 -22.55 -21.13 -22.42
N PHE A 248 -23.01 -20.15 -23.21
CA PHE A 248 -23.56 -18.90 -22.69
C PHE A 248 -25.07 -19.04 -22.46
N ASN A 249 -25.46 -19.39 -21.24
CA ASN A 249 -26.86 -19.50 -20.82
C ASN A 249 -27.32 -18.26 -20.02
N GLY A 250 -26.83 -17.07 -20.39
CA GLY A 250 -27.06 -15.81 -19.67
C GLY A 250 -26.18 -15.60 -18.43
N GLN A 251 -25.51 -16.65 -17.94
CA GLN A 251 -24.50 -16.54 -16.89
C GLN A 251 -23.14 -16.21 -17.48
N VAL A 252 -22.58 -15.07 -17.08
CA VAL A 252 -21.21 -14.70 -17.44
C VAL A 252 -20.23 -15.46 -16.59
N GLN A 253 -19.24 -16.05 -17.26
CA GLN A 253 -18.05 -16.57 -16.64
C GLN A 253 -16.85 -15.80 -17.19
N ALA A 254 -15.93 -15.45 -16.30
CA ALA A 254 -14.76 -14.68 -16.65
C ALA A 254 -13.58 -15.00 -15.75
N LYS A 255 -12.39 -15.11 -16.35
CA LYS A 255 -11.12 -15.34 -15.65
C LYS A 255 -10.07 -14.39 -16.19
N VAL A 256 -9.22 -13.87 -15.29
CA VAL A 256 -8.17 -12.91 -15.64
C VAL A 256 -6.83 -13.61 -15.56
N PHE A 257 -6.06 -13.48 -16.62
CA PHE A 257 -4.74 -14.06 -16.81
C PHE A 257 -3.71 -12.94 -16.94
N ILE A 258 -2.49 -13.24 -16.49
CA ILE A 258 -1.33 -12.38 -16.68
C ILE A 258 -0.36 -13.03 -17.67
N SER A 259 0.17 -12.23 -18.59
CA SER A 259 1.19 -12.64 -19.56
C SER A 259 2.50 -13.02 -18.86
N LYS A 260 3.36 -13.81 -19.53
CA LYS A 260 4.65 -14.25 -18.96
C LYS A 260 5.57 -13.10 -18.58
N ASP A 261 5.53 -12.01 -19.35
CA ASP A 261 6.29 -10.78 -19.10
C ASP A 261 5.66 -9.88 -18.02
N SER A 262 4.51 -10.25 -17.46
CA SER A 262 3.76 -9.49 -16.45
C SER A 262 3.33 -8.08 -16.88
N LYS A 263 3.41 -7.75 -18.18
CA LYS A 263 3.04 -6.43 -18.72
C LYS A 263 1.59 -6.34 -19.18
N GLY A 264 0.98 -7.47 -19.52
CA GLY A 264 -0.36 -7.54 -20.08
C GLY A 264 -1.30 -8.37 -19.23
N PHE A 265 -2.55 -7.90 -19.12
CA PHE A 265 -3.64 -8.67 -18.54
C PHE A 265 -4.58 -9.08 -19.65
N LEU A 266 -5.05 -10.32 -19.59
CA LEU A 266 -5.98 -10.89 -20.55
C LEU A 266 -7.19 -11.41 -19.78
N LEU A 267 -8.37 -10.97 -20.18
CA LEU A 267 -9.65 -11.46 -19.67
C LEU A 267 -10.20 -12.44 -20.69
N ALA A 268 -10.45 -13.67 -20.27
CA ALA A 268 -11.26 -14.62 -21.03
C ALA A 268 -12.68 -14.64 -20.46
N THR A 269 -13.68 -14.74 -21.34
CA THR A 269 -15.10 -14.78 -20.97
C THR A 269 -15.90 -15.58 -22.00
N ASN A 270 -17.00 -16.19 -21.56
CA ASN A 270 -17.95 -16.90 -22.41
C ASN A 270 -18.95 -15.98 -23.14
N ILE A 271 -18.75 -14.66 -23.11
CA ILE A 271 -19.65 -13.71 -23.80
C ILE A 271 -19.46 -13.81 -25.32
N PRO A 272 -20.50 -14.14 -26.09
CA PRO A 272 -20.36 -14.46 -27.52
C PRO A 272 -20.29 -13.23 -28.43
N HIS A 273 -20.65 -12.04 -27.94
CA HIS A 273 -20.71 -10.82 -28.72
C HIS A 273 -19.61 -9.83 -28.31
N GLN A 274 -19.32 -8.86 -29.18
CA GLN A 274 -18.37 -7.80 -28.88
C GLN A 274 -18.94 -6.87 -27.79
N ALA A 275 -18.13 -6.57 -26.77
CA ALA A 275 -18.55 -5.72 -25.67
C ALA A 275 -17.39 -4.86 -25.18
N LYS A 276 -17.66 -3.62 -24.74
CA LYS A 276 -16.72 -2.85 -23.92
C LYS A 276 -16.71 -3.45 -22.52
N ALA A 277 -15.54 -3.87 -22.05
CA ALA A 277 -15.33 -4.41 -20.72
C ALA A 277 -14.70 -3.36 -19.81
N TYR A 278 -15.32 -3.15 -18.64
CA TYR A 278 -14.78 -2.40 -17.53
C TYR A 278 -14.42 -3.40 -16.43
N LEU A 279 -13.12 -3.53 -16.16
CA LEU A 279 -12.56 -4.47 -15.21
C LEU A 279 -12.16 -3.71 -13.94
N THR A 280 -12.56 -4.22 -12.78
CA THR A 280 -12.07 -3.79 -11.46
C THR A 280 -11.54 -5.00 -10.73
N LEU A 281 -10.27 -4.93 -10.31
CA LEU A 281 -9.57 -5.94 -9.54
C LEU A 281 -9.36 -5.41 -8.13
N THR A 282 -9.85 -6.13 -7.12
CA THR A 282 -9.64 -5.80 -5.71
C THR A 282 -8.87 -6.92 -5.05
N SER A 283 -7.72 -6.63 -4.45
CA SER A 283 -6.88 -7.65 -3.82
C SER A 283 -7.60 -8.38 -2.69
N VAL A 284 -7.37 -9.69 -2.57
CA VAL A 284 -7.80 -10.48 -1.43
C VAL A 284 -6.79 -10.32 -0.29
N GLU A 285 -7.28 -10.08 0.92
CA GLU A 285 -6.43 -9.90 2.09
C GLU A 285 -5.57 -11.14 2.36
N LYS A 286 -4.30 -10.93 2.70
CA LYS A 286 -3.30 -12.00 2.96
C LYS A 286 -3.09 -13.00 1.81
N ARG A 287 -3.53 -12.70 0.59
CA ARG A 287 -3.31 -13.52 -0.61
C ARG A 287 -2.57 -12.75 -1.70
N LEU A 288 -1.63 -11.88 -1.30
CA LEU A 288 -0.77 -11.11 -2.18
C LEU A 288 0.71 -11.32 -1.84
N LEU A 289 1.57 -11.37 -2.86
CA LEU A 289 3.04 -11.30 -2.71
C LEU A 289 3.51 -9.85 -2.52
N GLY A 290 2.82 -9.10 -1.66
CA GLY A 290 3.00 -7.66 -1.50
C GLY A 290 2.30 -7.12 -0.26
N ARG A 291 2.51 -5.82 0.01
CA ARG A 291 1.87 -5.13 1.13
C ARG A 291 0.76 -4.21 0.63
N GLY A 292 -0.31 -4.12 1.42
CA GLY A 292 -1.40 -3.19 1.22
C GLY A 292 -2.57 -3.75 0.42
N ASN A 293 -3.63 -2.96 0.37
CA ASN A 293 -4.85 -3.26 -0.38
C ASN A 293 -4.76 -2.59 -1.75
N ILE A 294 -4.80 -3.37 -2.81
CA ILE A 294 -4.67 -2.88 -4.17
C ILE A 294 -6.04 -2.91 -4.86
N VAL A 295 -6.41 -1.80 -5.48
CA VAL A 295 -7.56 -1.71 -6.37
C VAL A 295 -7.08 -1.22 -7.72
N VAL A 296 -7.34 -2.00 -8.76
CA VAL A 296 -6.92 -1.69 -10.12
C VAL A 296 -8.12 -1.70 -11.04
N THR A 297 -8.22 -0.71 -11.93
CA THR A 297 -9.29 -0.61 -12.92
C THR A 297 -8.73 -0.58 -14.33
N GLY A 298 -9.49 -1.12 -15.28
CA GLY A 298 -9.08 -1.16 -16.68
C GLY A 298 -10.30 -1.12 -17.59
N LYS A 299 -10.11 -0.59 -18.80
CA LYS A 299 -11.11 -0.64 -19.87
C LYS A 299 -10.51 -1.31 -21.10
N SER A 300 -11.27 -2.20 -21.73
CA SER A 300 -10.87 -2.86 -22.98
C SER A 300 -12.11 -3.28 -23.77
N GLN A 301 -11.90 -3.84 -24.96
CA GLN A 301 -12.96 -4.41 -25.79
C GLN A 301 -12.80 -5.94 -25.84
N ILE A 302 -13.89 -6.64 -25.59
CA ILE A 302 -14.02 -8.09 -25.77
C ILE A 302 -14.23 -8.36 -27.24
N ILE A 303 -13.36 -9.17 -27.82
CA ILE A 303 -13.41 -9.69 -29.18
C ILE A 303 -13.26 -11.21 -29.07
N ASN A 304 -14.23 -11.96 -29.57
CA ASN A 304 -14.24 -13.43 -29.54
C ASN A 304 -13.99 -14.02 -28.13
N GLY A 305 -14.68 -13.46 -27.13
CA GLY A 305 -14.58 -13.90 -25.74
C GLY A 305 -13.29 -13.48 -25.02
N VAL A 306 -12.43 -12.65 -25.63
CA VAL A 306 -11.16 -12.23 -25.04
C VAL A 306 -11.01 -10.71 -25.05
N ALA A 307 -10.51 -10.13 -23.95
CA ALA A 307 -10.14 -8.71 -23.88
C ALA A 307 -8.73 -8.54 -23.31
N ARG A 308 -7.90 -7.75 -24.00
CA ARG A 308 -6.52 -7.44 -23.57
C ARG A 308 -6.48 -6.06 -22.92
N PHE A 309 -5.98 -5.98 -21.69
CA PHE A 309 -5.82 -4.74 -20.94
C PHE A 309 -4.35 -4.33 -20.92
N ASN A 310 -3.98 -3.41 -21.80
CA ASN A 310 -2.61 -2.88 -21.89
C ASN A 310 -2.37 -1.71 -20.91
N LYS A 311 -3.43 -1.04 -20.47
CA LYS A 311 -3.36 0.08 -19.53
C LYS A 311 -4.30 -0.21 -18.37
N LEU A 312 -3.72 -0.37 -17.19
CA LEU A 312 -4.45 -0.50 -15.93
C LEU A 312 -4.15 0.73 -15.07
N ARG A 313 -5.20 1.30 -14.46
CA ARG A 313 -5.09 2.42 -13.53
C ARG A 313 -5.21 1.88 -12.11
N ILE A 314 -4.16 2.08 -11.31
CA ILE A 314 -4.18 1.76 -9.89
C ILE A 314 -4.98 2.86 -9.19
N VAL A 315 -6.12 2.50 -8.62
CA VAL A 315 -7.01 3.41 -7.87
C VAL A 315 -6.57 3.45 -6.40
N LYS A 316 -6.09 2.32 -5.86
CA LYS A 316 -5.58 2.19 -4.50
C LYS A 316 -4.32 1.31 -4.50
N GLY A 317 -3.30 1.73 -3.77
CA GLY A 317 -2.01 1.04 -3.67
C GLY A 317 -0.92 1.70 -4.53
N GLU A 318 0.34 1.39 -4.24
CA GLU A 318 1.51 1.97 -4.93
C GLU A 318 1.80 1.25 -6.26
N LYS A 319 1.67 -0.07 -6.27
CA LYS A 319 1.98 -0.93 -7.42
C LYS A 319 1.13 -2.20 -7.41
N PHE A 320 1.03 -2.85 -8.56
CA PHE A 320 0.39 -4.15 -8.67
C PHE A 320 1.28 -5.26 -8.10
N PHE A 321 0.70 -6.19 -7.34
CA PHE A 321 1.40 -7.36 -6.80
C PHE A 321 0.74 -8.65 -7.29
N PRO A 322 1.50 -9.71 -7.62
CA PRO A 322 0.90 -11.00 -7.96
C PRO A 322 0.12 -11.59 -6.76
N GLY A 323 -1.04 -12.19 -7.02
CA GLY A 323 -1.87 -12.79 -5.99
C GLY A 323 -3.33 -12.99 -6.37
N GLU A 324 -4.18 -13.23 -5.39
CA GLU A 324 -5.62 -13.42 -5.60
C GLU A 324 -6.36 -12.08 -5.59
N TYR A 325 -7.26 -11.94 -6.56
CA TYR A 325 -8.08 -10.74 -6.73
C TYR A 325 -9.55 -11.10 -6.88
N TYR A 326 -10.41 -10.31 -6.24
CA TYR A 326 -11.82 -10.20 -6.59
C TYR A 326 -11.93 -9.46 -7.94
N VAL A 327 -12.47 -10.16 -8.92
CA VAL A 327 -12.72 -9.66 -10.27
C VAL A 327 -14.15 -9.15 -10.32
N GLN A 328 -14.33 -7.88 -10.63
CA GLN A 328 -15.61 -7.30 -10.99
C GLN A 328 -15.54 -6.85 -12.45
N LEU A 329 -16.43 -7.40 -13.26
CA LEU A 329 -16.51 -7.12 -14.69
C LEU A 329 -17.88 -6.56 -15.02
N LEU A 330 -17.89 -5.41 -15.68
CA LEU A 330 -19.08 -4.82 -16.28
C LEU A 330 -18.88 -4.79 -17.80
N THR A 331 -19.80 -5.41 -18.54
CA THR A 331 -19.76 -5.42 -20.00
C THR A 331 -20.90 -4.61 -20.58
N VAL A 332 -20.58 -3.81 -21.60
CA VAL A 332 -21.55 -3.03 -22.37
C VAL A 332 -21.45 -3.47 -23.82
N PRO A 333 -22.50 -4.07 -24.40
CA PRO A 333 -22.43 -4.61 -25.75
C PRO A 333 -22.18 -3.50 -26.78
N VAL A 334 -21.28 -3.78 -27.72
CA VAL A 334 -20.89 -2.86 -28.80
C VAL A 334 -20.82 -3.61 -30.13
N GLY A 335 -20.80 -2.86 -31.23
CA GLY A 335 -20.67 -3.39 -32.58
C GLY A 335 -21.84 -2.99 -33.48
N VAL A 336 -21.70 -3.27 -34.77
CA VAL A 336 -22.68 -2.88 -35.80
C VAL A 336 -24.00 -3.61 -35.60
N LYS A 337 -23.96 -4.92 -35.29
CA LYS A 337 -25.15 -5.73 -35.00
C LYS A 337 -25.98 -5.14 -33.85
N GLU A 338 -25.32 -4.68 -32.81
CA GLU A 338 -25.98 -4.11 -31.63
C GLU A 338 -26.53 -2.70 -31.86
N ARG A 339 -25.84 -1.88 -32.66
CA ARG A 339 -26.37 -0.58 -33.10
C ARG A 339 -27.61 -0.77 -33.98
N LEU A 340 -27.56 -1.75 -34.89
CA LEU A 340 -28.67 -2.07 -35.77
C LEU A 340 -29.85 -2.67 -34.99
N SER A 341 -29.63 -3.60 -34.07
CA SER A 341 -30.70 -4.16 -33.22
C SER A 341 -31.38 -3.07 -32.39
N LYS A 342 -30.60 -2.17 -31.77
CA LYS A 342 -31.14 -1.00 -31.06
C LYS A 342 -31.89 -0.04 -31.97
N PHE A 343 -31.41 0.17 -33.19
CA PHE A 343 -32.10 0.99 -34.18
C PHE A 343 -33.42 0.34 -34.62
N LEU A 344 -33.42 -0.93 -35.01
CA LEU A 344 -34.59 -1.69 -35.46
C LEU A 344 -35.65 -1.78 -34.35
N THR A 345 -35.27 -2.10 -33.13
CA THR A 345 -36.19 -2.14 -31.98
C THR A 345 -36.78 -0.78 -31.67
N LYS A 346 -35.94 0.27 -31.61
CA LYS A 346 -36.39 1.63 -31.28
C LYS A 346 -37.23 2.28 -32.38
N LYS A 347 -36.89 2.06 -33.65
CA LYS A 347 -37.54 2.73 -34.80
C LYS A 347 -38.63 1.90 -35.47
N LEU A 348 -38.43 0.60 -35.61
CA LEU A 348 -39.34 -0.29 -36.35
C LEU A 348 -40.21 -1.16 -35.42
N LYS A 349 -40.05 -1.07 -34.09
CA LYS A 349 -40.82 -1.83 -33.08
C LYS A 349 -40.86 -3.33 -33.37
N VAL A 350 -39.72 -3.86 -33.80
CA VAL A 350 -39.57 -5.26 -34.16
C VAL A 350 -39.21 -6.06 -32.91
N ASP A 351 -40.22 -6.71 -32.30
CA ASP A 351 -40.05 -7.40 -31.01
C ASP A 351 -39.25 -8.71 -31.09
N PHE A 352 -39.03 -9.26 -32.29
CA PHE A 352 -38.29 -10.52 -32.45
C PHE A 352 -36.76 -10.37 -32.32
N ILE A 353 -36.22 -9.14 -32.32
CA ILE A 353 -34.78 -8.88 -32.16
C ILE A 353 -34.55 -8.23 -30.80
N LYS A 354 -34.16 -9.00 -29.78
CA LYS A 354 -33.79 -8.43 -28.48
C LYS A 354 -32.36 -7.87 -28.54
N PRO A 355 -32.12 -6.61 -28.09
CA PRO A 355 -30.77 -6.08 -27.98
C PRO A 355 -29.99 -6.86 -26.93
N ALA A 356 -28.66 -6.94 -27.08
CA ALA A 356 -27.83 -7.56 -26.05
C ALA A 356 -27.89 -6.72 -24.76
N GLU A 357 -27.97 -7.41 -23.63
CA GLU A 357 -28.03 -6.76 -22.32
C GLU A 357 -26.63 -6.42 -21.80
N GLN A 358 -26.57 -5.54 -20.81
CA GLN A 358 -25.34 -5.34 -20.05
C GLN A 358 -25.17 -6.47 -19.06
N TYR A 359 -23.98 -7.04 -18.97
CA TYR A 359 -23.72 -8.12 -18.02
C TYR A 359 -22.76 -7.69 -16.93
N ARG A 360 -22.97 -8.25 -15.74
CA ARG A 360 -22.12 -8.06 -14.57
C ARG A 360 -21.62 -9.41 -14.12
N TYR A 361 -20.33 -9.47 -13.78
CA TYR A 361 -19.71 -10.64 -13.21
C TYR A 361 -18.89 -10.27 -11.98
N ARG A 362 -18.95 -11.13 -10.97
CA ARG A 362 -18.14 -11.05 -9.76
C ARG A 362 -17.57 -12.44 -9.49
N GLY A 363 -16.25 -12.52 -9.35
CA GLY A 363 -15.57 -13.79 -9.07
C GLY A 363 -14.22 -13.56 -8.40
N LYS A 364 -13.49 -14.65 -8.14
CA LYS A 364 -12.10 -14.62 -7.69
C LYS A 364 -11.20 -15.17 -8.78
N SER A 365 -10.03 -14.58 -8.98
CA SER A 365 -9.02 -15.07 -9.92
C SER A 365 -7.64 -14.95 -9.31
N LEU A 366 -6.84 -16.01 -9.40
CA LEU A 366 -5.42 -15.96 -9.09
C LEU A 366 -4.68 -15.33 -10.27
N ILE A 367 -4.06 -14.18 -10.03
CA ILE A 367 -3.25 -13.47 -11.02
C ILE A 367 -1.79 -13.67 -10.66
N TYR A 368 -1.23 -14.79 -11.13
CA TYR A 368 0.15 -15.20 -10.89
C TYR A 368 0.72 -15.90 -12.13
N ASN A 369 2.05 -15.84 -12.29
CA ASN A 369 2.75 -16.52 -13.37
C ASN A 369 3.38 -17.81 -12.84
N GLY A 370 2.55 -18.84 -12.68
CA GLY A 370 2.94 -20.16 -12.18
C GLY A 370 1.72 -20.94 -11.68
N THR A 371 1.97 -22.07 -11.02
CA THR A 371 0.91 -22.90 -10.44
C THR A 371 0.38 -22.33 -9.11
N ILE A 372 -0.78 -22.81 -8.67
CA ILE A 372 -1.35 -22.45 -7.37
C ILE A 372 -0.42 -22.91 -6.23
N GLU A 373 0.24 -24.05 -6.38
CA GLU A 373 1.18 -24.60 -5.39
C GLU A 373 2.44 -23.74 -5.25
N GLU A 374 3.05 -23.35 -6.38
CA GLU A 374 4.18 -22.43 -6.38
C GLU A 374 3.82 -21.09 -5.74
N PHE A 375 2.62 -20.58 -6.04
CA PHE A 375 2.11 -19.36 -5.43
C PHE A 375 2.00 -19.49 -3.92
N ASN A 376 1.36 -20.54 -3.42
CA ASN A 376 1.19 -20.78 -1.98
C ASN A 376 2.54 -20.94 -1.27
N SER A 377 3.50 -21.65 -1.89
CA SER A 377 4.86 -21.78 -1.36
C SER A 377 5.57 -20.43 -1.26
N LYS A 378 5.56 -19.62 -2.34
CA LYS A 378 6.14 -18.27 -2.32
C LYS A 378 5.43 -17.35 -1.34
N LEU A 379 4.12 -17.50 -1.18
CA LEU A 379 3.32 -16.72 -0.25
C LEU A 379 3.69 -17.04 1.20
N ALA A 380 3.89 -18.32 1.54
CA ALA A 380 4.38 -18.75 2.84
C ALA A 380 5.78 -18.17 3.13
N VAL A 381 6.72 -18.31 2.19
CA VAL A 381 8.07 -17.75 2.32
C VAL A 381 8.04 -16.23 2.48
N TYR A 382 7.17 -15.55 1.73
CA TYR A 382 6.98 -14.10 1.83
C TYR A 382 6.49 -13.69 3.23
N PHE A 383 5.46 -14.35 3.74
CA PHE A 383 4.95 -14.08 5.08
C PHE A 383 5.97 -14.42 6.17
N ASP A 384 6.70 -15.53 6.06
CA ASP A 384 7.77 -15.86 6.99
C ASP A 384 8.86 -14.80 7.00
N LYS A 385 9.24 -14.26 5.85
CA LYS A 385 10.21 -13.15 5.76
C LYS A 385 9.65 -11.88 6.42
N LEU A 386 8.37 -11.56 6.22
CA LEU A 386 7.71 -10.44 6.90
C LEU A 386 7.66 -10.63 8.42
N LEU A 387 7.36 -11.85 8.87
CA LEU A 387 7.26 -12.21 10.28
C LEU A 387 8.64 -12.12 10.94
N LYS A 388 9.68 -12.68 10.30
CA LYS A 388 11.07 -12.54 10.71
C LYS A 388 11.47 -11.07 10.83
N LYS A 389 11.15 -10.24 9.83
CA LYS A 389 11.44 -8.79 9.87
C LYS A 389 10.72 -8.09 11.02
N LYS A 390 9.45 -8.41 11.29
CA LYS A 390 8.71 -7.86 12.44
C LYS A 390 9.35 -8.30 13.77
N LYS A 391 9.72 -9.57 13.90
CA LYS A 391 10.35 -10.16 15.11
C LYS A 391 11.65 -9.51 15.53
N ILE A 392 12.44 -8.93 14.60
CA ILE A 392 13.73 -8.28 14.90
C ILE A 392 13.57 -7.24 16.02
N SER A 393 12.59 -6.34 15.89
CA SER A 393 12.36 -5.27 16.89
C SER A 393 11.95 -5.80 18.27
N TYR A 394 11.24 -6.93 18.33
CA TYR A 394 10.86 -7.54 19.60
C TYR A 394 12.04 -8.27 20.24
N LYS A 395 12.84 -8.99 19.44
CA LYS A 395 14.05 -9.66 19.92
C LYS A 395 15.05 -8.66 20.48
N ASP A 396 15.29 -7.55 19.77
CA ASP A 396 16.17 -6.48 20.23
C ASP A 396 15.72 -5.90 21.58
N ARG A 397 14.43 -5.55 21.73
CA ARG A 397 13.89 -5.08 23.02
C ARG A 397 14.02 -6.13 24.12
N LEU A 398 13.74 -7.40 23.82
CA LEU A 398 13.84 -8.51 24.77
C LEU A 398 15.28 -8.67 25.28
N GLU A 399 16.26 -8.64 24.37
CA GLU A 399 17.68 -8.71 24.71
C GLU A 399 18.08 -7.53 25.61
N LYS A 400 17.68 -6.30 25.26
CA LYS A 400 17.95 -5.10 26.06
C LYS A 400 17.38 -5.19 27.48
N TYR A 401 16.13 -5.63 27.64
CA TYR A 401 15.56 -5.83 28.97
C TYR A 401 16.32 -6.88 29.79
N ARG A 402 16.71 -8.01 29.18
CA ARG A 402 17.52 -9.04 29.84
C ARG A 402 18.90 -8.51 30.24
N THR A 403 19.53 -7.71 29.39
CA THR A 403 20.82 -7.09 29.73
C THR A 403 20.67 -6.06 30.86
N PHE A 404 19.60 -5.26 30.88
CA PHE A 404 19.33 -4.33 31.99
C PHE A 404 19.06 -5.04 33.33
N GLU A 405 18.37 -6.19 33.31
CA GLU A 405 18.20 -7.03 34.49
C GLU A 405 19.56 -7.45 35.08
N GLN A 406 20.47 -7.92 34.23
CA GLN A 406 21.81 -8.36 34.61
C GLN A 406 22.68 -7.18 35.08
N ILE A 407 22.67 -6.05 34.36
CA ILE A 407 23.43 -4.85 34.72
C ILE A 407 22.96 -4.30 36.06
N SER A 408 21.65 -4.17 36.29
CA SER A 408 21.10 -3.69 37.58
C SER A 408 21.62 -4.51 38.76
N SER A 409 21.64 -5.84 38.60
CA SER A 409 22.16 -6.76 39.60
C SER A 409 23.69 -6.64 39.75
N ARG A 410 24.42 -6.48 38.65
CA ARG A 410 25.89 -6.33 38.65
C ARG A 410 26.34 -5.03 39.31
N VAL A 411 25.68 -3.92 39.00
CA VAL A 411 25.94 -2.61 39.63
C VAL A 411 25.79 -2.70 41.15
N TYR A 412 24.71 -3.34 41.63
CA TYR A 412 24.52 -3.55 43.06
C TYR A 412 25.62 -4.43 43.68
N LYS A 413 26.04 -5.52 43.03
CA LYS A 413 27.13 -6.38 43.53
C LYS A 413 28.45 -5.62 43.65
N ILE A 414 28.84 -4.83 42.64
CA ILE A 414 30.03 -3.99 42.69
C ILE A 414 29.92 -3.00 43.87
N TYR A 415 28.76 -2.39 44.04
CA TYR A 415 28.51 -1.47 45.15
C TYR A 415 28.62 -2.15 46.52
N GLU A 416 28.07 -3.36 46.68
CA GLU A 416 28.13 -4.13 47.91
C GLU A 416 29.58 -4.53 48.27
N GLU A 417 30.34 -5.02 47.30
CA GLU A 417 31.76 -5.37 47.44
C GLU A 417 32.57 -4.15 47.91
N VAL A 418 32.37 -2.98 47.28
CA VAL A 418 33.09 -1.76 47.65
C VAL A 418 32.66 -1.25 49.02
N LEU A 419 31.35 -1.17 49.29
CA LEU A 419 30.83 -0.59 50.52
C LEU A 419 31.21 -1.40 51.77
N THR A 420 31.46 -2.71 51.61
CA THR A 420 31.97 -3.58 52.69
C THR A 420 33.46 -3.34 52.96
N ALA A 421 34.26 -3.02 51.93
CA ALA A 421 35.69 -2.75 52.06
C ALA A 421 36.02 -1.36 52.62
N ILE A 422 35.26 -0.33 52.25
CA ILE A 422 35.59 1.06 52.59
C ILE A 422 35.16 1.49 54.00
N ARG A 423 35.87 2.48 54.57
CA ARG A 423 35.60 3.03 55.91
C ARG A 423 35.05 4.46 55.88
N ARG A 424 35.42 5.27 54.89
CA ARG A 424 34.92 6.64 54.72
C ARG A 424 34.07 6.71 53.46
N GLY A 425 33.05 7.57 53.46
CA GLY A 425 32.20 7.73 52.28
C GLY A 425 32.93 8.33 51.07
N LYS A 426 34.02 9.08 51.30
CA LYS A 426 34.89 9.60 50.24
C LYS A 426 35.61 8.50 49.46
N ASP A 427 35.86 7.35 50.07
CA ASP A 427 36.59 6.23 49.44
C ASP A 427 35.73 5.48 48.39
N ILE A 428 34.50 5.94 48.13
CA ILE A 428 33.58 5.37 47.14
C ILE A 428 34.06 5.56 45.69
N GLU A 429 35.10 6.35 45.45
CA GLU A 429 35.78 6.47 44.15
C GLU A 429 36.18 5.10 43.57
N SER A 430 36.47 4.12 44.44
CA SER A 430 36.72 2.74 44.04
C SER A 430 35.51 2.06 43.36
N PHE A 431 34.29 2.40 43.76
CA PHE A 431 33.07 1.97 43.07
C PHE A 431 32.96 2.61 41.70
N GLU A 432 33.24 3.91 41.58
CA GLU A 432 33.21 4.61 40.29
C GLU A 432 34.18 3.97 39.29
N LEU A 433 35.39 3.64 39.74
CA LEU A 433 36.40 2.96 38.92
C LEU A 433 35.93 1.57 38.46
N LEU A 434 35.40 0.76 39.37
CA LEU A 434 34.92 -0.59 39.03
C LEU A 434 33.65 -0.54 38.16
N TYR A 435 32.75 0.38 38.43
CA TYR A 435 31.57 0.64 37.62
C TYR A 435 31.97 1.06 36.20
N ALA A 436 32.84 2.06 36.06
CA ALA A 436 33.34 2.54 34.77
C ALA A 436 34.08 1.45 33.98
N LYS A 437 34.68 0.48 34.66
CA LYS A 437 35.34 -0.66 34.00
C LYS A 437 34.36 -1.76 33.58
N GLN A 438 33.35 -2.08 34.39
CA GLN A 438 32.60 -3.33 34.25
C GLN A 438 31.15 -3.16 33.79
N ALA A 439 30.49 -2.06 34.14
CA ALA A 439 29.05 -1.88 33.90
C ALA A 439 28.73 -0.61 33.09
N GLY A 440 29.47 0.48 33.35
CA GLY A 440 29.27 1.78 32.71
C GLY A 440 29.29 1.73 31.18
N PRO A 441 30.32 1.14 30.53
CA PRO A 441 30.40 1.10 29.08
C PRO A 441 29.25 0.34 28.43
N ILE A 442 28.84 -0.79 29.02
CA ILE A 442 27.73 -1.61 28.52
C ILE A 442 26.41 -0.84 28.68
N LEU A 443 26.17 -0.25 29.85
CA LEU A 443 24.97 0.54 30.12
C LEU A 443 24.87 1.75 29.18
N GLN A 444 25.96 2.50 29.03
CA GLN A 444 26.02 3.66 28.14
C GLN A 444 25.78 3.28 26.68
N SER A 445 26.42 2.21 26.20
CA SER A 445 26.22 1.71 24.84
C SER A 445 24.76 1.36 24.58
N LEU A 446 24.13 0.62 25.50
CA LEU A 446 22.70 0.26 25.39
C LEU A 446 21.79 1.48 25.39
N ILE A 447 22.03 2.47 26.25
CA ILE A 447 21.24 3.70 26.32
C ILE A 447 21.36 4.49 25.01
N LEU A 448 22.58 4.65 24.49
CA LEU A 448 22.82 5.40 23.25
C LEU A 448 22.20 4.71 22.04
N ASP A 449 22.38 3.39 21.92
CA ASP A 449 21.77 2.61 20.83
C ASP A 449 20.23 2.65 20.90
N THR A 450 19.67 2.49 22.10
CA THR A 450 18.21 2.59 22.31
C THR A 450 17.69 3.98 21.97
N HIS A 451 18.43 5.04 22.33
CA HIS A 451 18.06 6.40 21.99
C HIS A 451 18.08 6.65 20.47
N LYS A 452 19.07 6.11 19.75
CA LYS A 452 19.13 6.16 18.29
C LYS A 452 17.91 5.47 17.66
N LEU A 453 17.53 4.29 18.15
CA LEU A 453 16.34 3.58 17.67
C LEU A 453 15.05 4.33 17.99
N TYR A 454 14.91 4.86 19.21
CA TYR A 454 13.79 5.72 19.61
C TYR A 454 13.60 6.87 18.62
N LYS A 455 14.67 7.62 18.32
CA LYS A 455 14.67 8.73 17.37
C LYS A 455 14.37 8.30 15.93
N LYS A 456 14.93 7.17 15.50
CA LYS A 456 14.65 6.60 14.16
C LYS A 456 13.16 6.27 13.96
N TYR A 457 12.49 5.78 15.01
CA TYR A 457 11.08 5.40 14.93
C TYR A 457 10.11 6.53 15.27
N GLU A 458 10.58 7.66 15.80
CA GLU A 458 9.75 8.80 16.22
C GLU A 458 8.81 9.26 15.10
N LEU A 459 9.32 9.38 13.87
CA LEU A 459 8.53 9.77 12.68
C LEU A 459 7.91 8.58 11.94
N SER A 460 8.62 7.44 11.87
CA SER A 460 8.21 6.31 11.02
C SER A 460 7.20 5.37 11.68
N ASN A 461 7.26 5.20 13.00
CA ASN A 461 6.36 4.35 13.76
C ASN A 461 6.29 4.80 15.23
N PRO A 462 5.39 5.75 15.56
CA PRO A 462 5.28 6.33 16.91
C PRO A 462 5.01 5.29 18.01
N LEU A 463 4.22 4.26 17.69
CA LEU A 463 3.93 3.17 18.63
C LEU A 463 5.21 2.39 18.99
N LEU A 464 6.04 2.08 18.00
CA LEU A 464 7.31 1.41 18.24
C LEU A 464 8.33 2.33 18.93
N SER A 465 8.32 3.62 18.61
CA SER A 465 9.15 4.62 19.28
C SER A 465 8.87 4.67 20.79
N LYS A 466 7.60 4.75 21.20
CA LYS A 466 7.18 4.69 22.60
C LYS A 466 7.67 3.42 23.31
N LYS A 467 7.71 2.28 22.60
CA LYS A 467 8.27 1.05 23.16
C LYS A 467 9.77 1.09 23.38
N TYR A 468 10.53 1.82 22.57
CA TYR A 468 11.95 2.05 22.82
C TYR A 468 12.20 3.13 23.89
N GLU A 469 11.28 4.07 24.06
CA GLU A 469 11.30 5.02 25.17
C GLU A 469 11.19 4.29 26.52
N GLU A 470 10.25 3.35 26.65
CA GLU A 470 10.11 2.50 27.86
C GLU A 470 11.41 1.72 28.19
N VAL A 471 12.16 1.28 27.16
CA VAL A 471 13.47 0.62 27.31
C VAL A 471 14.53 1.64 27.77
N LEU A 472 14.52 2.84 27.18
CA LEU A 472 15.46 3.91 27.48
C LEU A 472 15.32 4.43 28.91
N GLU A 473 14.09 4.63 29.39
CA GLU A 473 13.79 5.07 30.76
C GLU A 473 14.32 4.10 31.82
N LEU A 474 14.21 2.79 31.57
CA LEU A 474 14.76 1.77 32.45
C LEU A 474 16.29 1.86 32.53
N GLY A 475 16.95 2.03 31.39
CA GLY A 475 18.40 2.25 31.33
C GLY A 475 18.83 3.51 32.10
N LYS A 476 18.12 4.63 31.90
CA LYS A 476 18.34 5.88 32.65
C LYS A 476 18.17 5.69 34.16
N SER A 477 17.13 4.96 34.57
CA SER A 477 16.85 4.67 35.98
C SER A 477 17.97 3.85 36.66
N ILE A 478 18.60 2.93 35.93
CA ILE A 478 19.78 2.19 36.42
C ILE A 478 20.99 3.13 36.56
N GLY A 479 21.21 4.03 35.59
CA GLY A 479 22.26 5.04 35.66
C GLY A 479 22.08 6.01 36.82
N GLU A 480 20.85 6.48 37.05
CA GLU A 480 20.47 7.32 38.19
C GLU A 480 20.73 6.60 39.51
N MET A 481 20.35 5.31 39.62
CA MET A 481 20.66 4.50 40.80
C MET A 481 22.18 4.45 41.08
N ALA A 482 23.01 4.28 40.04
CA ALA A 482 24.47 4.26 40.20
C ALA A 482 25.01 5.63 40.66
N SER A 483 24.46 6.73 40.15
CA SER A 483 24.81 8.08 40.61
C SER A 483 24.41 8.31 42.08
N ASP A 484 23.20 7.90 42.45
CA ASP A 484 22.71 7.98 43.82
C ASP A 484 23.55 7.16 44.81
N MET A 485 24.03 5.99 44.39
CA MET A 485 24.95 5.17 45.19
C MET A 485 26.19 5.96 45.61
N VAL A 486 26.78 6.73 44.68
CA VAL A 486 27.93 7.59 44.96
C VAL A 486 27.53 8.74 45.87
N THR A 487 26.55 9.55 45.46
CA THR A 487 26.21 10.81 46.16
C THR A 487 25.73 10.56 47.58
N MET A 488 24.88 9.54 47.80
CA MET A 488 24.39 9.18 49.13
C MET A 488 25.49 8.59 50.02
N THR A 489 26.46 7.91 49.44
CA THR A 489 27.61 7.36 50.20
C THR A 489 28.57 8.47 50.60
N GLN A 490 28.92 9.38 49.69
CA GLN A 490 29.82 10.51 49.96
C GLN A 490 29.31 11.43 51.08
N LYS A 491 27.98 11.61 51.20
CA LYS A 491 27.36 12.36 52.30
C LYS A 491 27.73 11.80 53.70
N ASN A 492 28.10 10.52 53.79
CA ASN A 492 28.52 9.90 55.04
C ASN A 492 30.04 10.03 55.25
N LYS A 493 30.49 11.03 56.04
CA LYS A 493 31.92 11.23 56.38
C LYS A 493 32.62 9.95 56.87
N ARG A 494 31.95 9.14 57.70
CA ARG A 494 32.42 7.84 58.19
C ARG A 494 31.31 6.81 58.07
N LEU A 495 31.59 5.68 57.41
CA LEU A 495 30.64 4.60 57.24
C LEU A 495 30.60 3.73 58.51
N ARG A 496 29.62 4.00 59.37
CA ARG A 496 29.32 3.17 60.55
C ARG A 496 28.52 1.94 60.10
N LYS A 497 28.50 0.88 60.92
CA LYS A 497 27.71 -0.34 60.66
C LYS A 497 26.25 -0.01 60.30
N LYS A 498 25.61 0.89 61.07
CA LYS A 498 24.23 1.32 60.85
C LYS A 498 24.02 2.01 59.48
N SER A 499 24.91 2.93 59.08
CA SER A 499 24.78 3.62 57.79
C SER A 499 25.05 2.69 56.61
N ARG A 500 26.03 1.80 56.74
CA ARG A 500 26.34 0.76 55.73
C ARG A 500 25.13 -0.15 55.50
N THR A 501 24.57 -0.73 56.58
CA THR A 501 23.40 -1.61 56.46
C THR A 501 22.20 -0.87 55.87
N ARG A 502 21.99 0.41 56.22
CA ARG A 502 20.93 1.23 55.63
C ARG A 502 21.12 1.41 54.12
N LEU A 503 22.32 1.79 53.67
CA LEU A 503 22.63 1.99 52.26
C LEU A 503 22.52 0.69 51.46
N LEU A 504 23.08 -0.42 51.96
CA LEU A 504 22.95 -1.74 51.32
C LEU A 504 21.48 -2.13 51.17
N LYS A 505 20.69 -2.00 52.24
CA LYS A 505 19.25 -2.34 52.20
C LYS A 505 18.50 -1.48 51.18
N LEU A 506 18.78 -0.18 51.12
CA LEU A 506 18.15 0.76 50.19
C LEU A 506 18.45 0.39 48.74
N PHE A 507 19.73 0.24 48.39
CA PHE A 507 20.12 -0.04 47.01
C PHE A 507 19.87 -1.49 46.60
N SER A 508 19.86 -2.45 47.54
CA SER A 508 19.41 -3.81 47.29
C SER A 508 17.94 -3.82 46.88
N LYS A 509 17.09 -3.07 47.60
CA LYS A 509 15.67 -2.95 47.26
C LYS A 509 15.49 -2.30 45.88
N ARG A 510 16.20 -1.20 45.59
CA ARG A 510 16.10 -0.49 44.29
C ARG A 510 16.59 -1.34 43.13
N SER A 511 17.74 -2.02 43.27
CA SER A 511 18.28 -2.92 42.25
C SER A 511 17.34 -4.10 41.98
N LYS A 512 16.81 -4.75 43.03
CA LYS A 512 15.80 -5.81 42.90
C LYS A 512 14.53 -5.33 42.21
N PHE A 513 14.06 -4.13 42.53
CA PHE A 513 12.91 -3.53 41.86
C PHE A 513 13.17 -3.32 40.36
N LEU A 514 14.29 -2.70 39.99
CA LEU A 514 14.65 -2.48 38.58
C LEU A 514 14.86 -3.78 37.82
N SER A 515 15.49 -4.78 38.44
CA SER A 515 15.67 -6.12 37.86
C SER A 515 14.34 -6.83 37.67
N ALA A 516 13.42 -6.75 38.64
CA ALA A 516 12.09 -7.33 38.52
C ALA A 516 11.25 -6.62 37.45
N ASP A 517 11.34 -5.29 37.34
CA ASP A 517 10.66 -4.52 36.28
C ASP A 517 11.20 -4.90 34.89
N ALA A 518 12.53 -4.99 34.74
CA ALA A 518 13.17 -5.45 33.52
C ALA A 518 12.69 -6.85 33.10
N ASN A 519 12.66 -7.80 34.04
CA ASN A 519 12.20 -9.17 33.79
C ASN A 519 10.70 -9.22 33.46
N LYS A 520 9.87 -8.45 34.17
CA LYS A 520 8.44 -8.33 33.87
C LYS A 520 8.23 -7.83 32.44
N LYS A 521 8.93 -6.77 32.03
CA LYS A 521 8.87 -6.22 30.66
C LYS A 521 9.39 -7.22 29.63
N ALA A 522 10.48 -7.93 29.93
CA ALA A 522 11.00 -9.00 29.07
C ALA A 522 9.96 -10.11 28.83
N LYS A 523 9.27 -10.57 29.88
CA LYS A 523 8.19 -11.57 29.77
C LYS A 523 7.01 -11.08 28.93
N ILE A 524 6.63 -9.81 29.07
CA ILE A 524 5.59 -9.20 28.23
C ILE A 524 6.01 -9.22 26.76
N VAL A 525 7.24 -8.80 26.45
CA VAL A 525 7.76 -8.84 25.07
C VAL A 525 7.85 -10.27 24.55
N GLU A 526 8.21 -11.25 25.38
CA GLU A 526 8.23 -12.66 24.99
C GLU A 526 6.83 -13.18 24.63
N LEU A 527 5.80 -12.79 25.39
CA LEU A 527 4.40 -13.08 25.05
C LEU A 527 3.98 -12.38 23.75
N GLU A 528 4.39 -11.13 23.54
CA GLU A 528 4.16 -10.42 22.27
C GLU A 528 4.78 -11.18 21.08
N ILE A 529 5.99 -11.74 21.23
CA ILE A 529 6.66 -12.54 20.19
C ILE A 529 5.88 -13.82 19.90
N LYS A 530 5.38 -14.52 20.93
CA LYS A 530 4.59 -15.76 20.79
C LYS A 530 3.25 -15.50 20.11
N ASN A 531 2.61 -14.38 20.43
CA ASN A 531 1.32 -13.99 19.87
C ASN A 531 1.41 -13.34 18.48
N LEU A 532 2.62 -13.09 17.98
CA LEU A 532 2.82 -12.41 16.71
C LEU A 532 2.40 -13.30 15.53
N LYS A 533 1.19 -13.04 15.03
CA LYS A 533 0.63 -13.61 13.80
C LYS A 533 0.55 -12.54 12.71
N LEU A 534 0.56 -12.98 11.45
CA LEU A 534 0.40 -12.10 10.28
C LEU A 534 -1.06 -11.98 9.85
#